data_AF-A0A1Q9NTV1-F1
#
_entry.id   AF-A0A1Q9NTV1-F1
#
_cell.length_a   1.000
_cell.length_b   1.000
_cell.length_c   1.000
_cell.angle_alpha   90.00
_cell.angle_beta   90.00
_cell.angle_gamma   90.00
#
_symmetry.space_group_name_H-M   'P 1'
#
loop_
_entity.id
_entity.type
_entity.pdbx_description
1 polymer ?
#
loop_
_entity_poly.entity_id
_entity_poly.type
_entity_poly.pdbx_seq_one_letter_code
_entity_poly.pdbx_strand_id
1 'polypeptide(L)'
;LGIDDEFKIWRIDGPSQFVMKQLGMNYQIGDIIPEDDARLIAREYAKALVEVMRGPAKSTVAKELMMADDLDFSIPIDEVSFSGGVAEMFYGGEEHFDDIGKYLAEEMRALVQDLDQPVVEPENKIRATVIGAGAFSLSISGSTTFYDENIDLPIDNIPVLPVHLKNEEFNPDLFVEEINRAFTTFDMIEGEDIVALYFKDPILHADRFKIFAKALEKALPNSVANKTLIILVFGYDFAKMLGITIRDETSIKSNLLCLDEILLEAGDWIDIGAPLKSTQAFPITVKSLVFNENKEYS
;
A
#
# COMPACT_ATOMS: atom_id res chain seq x y z
N LEU A 1 20.45 11.46 8.67
CA LEU A 1 21.69 12.24 8.91
C LEU A 1 22.87 11.63 8.17
N GLY A 2 23.51 12.40 7.27
CA GLY A 2 24.73 11.99 6.57
C GLY A 2 25.99 12.52 7.24
N ILE A 3 26.92 11.64 7.58
CA ILE A 3 28.22 11.92 8.21
C ILE A 3 29.31 11.13 7.50
N ASP A 4 30.48 11.71 7.25
CA ASP A 4 31.62 10.97 6.68
C ASP A 4 32.46 10.27 7.77
N ASP A 5 33.53 9.58 7.37
CA ASP A 5 34.47 8.89 8.27
C ASP A 5 35.16 9.81 9.30
N GLU A 6 35.18 11.13 9.06
CA GLU A 6 35.71 12.15 9.98
C GLU A 6 34.60 12.74 10.88
N PHE A 7 33.39 12.15 10.84
CA PHE A 7 32.17 12.64 11.49
C PHE A 7 31.76 14.05 11.03
N LYS A 8 32.15 14.46 9.84
CA LYS A 8 31.71 15.73 9.29
C LYS A 8 30.32 15.57 8.68
N ILE A 9 29.39 16.41 9.12
CA ILE A 9 28.02 16.39 8.62
C ILE A 9 27.98 16.93 7.20
N TRP A 10 27.60 16.12 6.22
CA TRP A 10 27.41 16.56 4.83
C TRP A 10 25.94 16.71 4.44
N ARG A 11 25.00 16.15 5.24
CA ARG A 11 23.55 16.30 5.02
C ARG A 11 22.75 16.21 6.31
N ILE A 12 21.81 17.14 6.49
CA ILE A 12 20.77 17.07 7.53
C ILE A 12 19.41 17.03 6.82
N ASP A 13 18.64 15.96 7.01
CA ASP A 13 17.25 15.85 6.55
C ASP A 13 16.26 16.41 7.59
N GLY A 14 15.01 16.64 7.19
CA GLY A 14 13.96 17.20 8.06
C GLY A 14 13.78 16.43 9.37
N PRO A 15 13.63 15.09 9.34
CA PRO A 15 13.61 14.26 10.54
C PRO A 15 14.82 14.46 11.45
N SER A 16 16.04 14.47 10.89
CA SER A 16 17.27 14.60 11.67
C SER A 16 17.34 15.97 12.34
N GLN A 17 16.93 17.02 11.64
CA GLN A 17 16.87 18.37 12.19
C GLN A 17 15.90 18.44 13.38
N PHE A 18 14.74 17.79 13.26
CA PHE A 18 13.76 17.73 14.34
C PHE A 18 14.31 16.98 15.56
N VAL A 19 14.89 15.79 15.37
CA VAL A 19 15.45 14.98 16.46
C VAL A 19 16.60 15.71 17.15
N MET A 20 17.52 16.32 16.40
CA MET A 20 18.58 17.15 16.94
C MET A 20 18.03 18.26 17.85
N LYS A 21 16.98 18.96 17.40
CA LYS A 21 16.34 20.02 18.19
C LYS A 21 15.73 19.49 19.49
N GLN A 22 15.08 18.31 19.46
CA GLN A 22 14.54 17.67 20.67
C GLN A 22 15.65 17.29 21.66
N LEU A 23 16.82 16.91 21.15
CA LEU A 23 18.01 16.61 21.93
C LEU A 23 18.79 17.86 22.40
N GLY A 24 18.33 19.07 22.03
CA GLY A 24 19.04 20.32 22.36
C GLY A 24 20.34 20.53 21.57
N MET A 25 20.52 19.81 20.47
CA MET A 25 21.66 19.90 19.57
C MET A 25 21.42 20.97 18.50
N ASN A 26 22.49 21.67 18.10
CA ASN A 26 22.42 22.76 17.11
C ASN A 26 23.58 22.68 16.11
N TYR A 27 23.77 21.51 15.50
CA TYR A 27 24.77 21.27 14.47
C TYR A 27 24.30 21.78 13.09
N GLN A 28 25.26 22.14 12.26
CA GLN A 28 25.07 22.58 10.88
C GLN A 28 25.85 21.68 9.91
N ILE A 29 25.48 21.74 8.63
CA ILE A 29 26.26 21.08 7.57
C ILE A 29 27.68 21.66 7.56
N GLY A 30 28.67 20.79 7.61
CA GLY A 30 30.08 21.11 7.70
C GLY A 30 30.69 20.99 9.09
N ASP A 31 29.87 20.92 10.15
CA ASP A 31 30.33 20.70 11.51
C ASP A 31 30.82 19.24 11.70
N ILE A 32 31.74 19.05 12.64
CA ILE A 32 32.16 17.72 13.11
C ILE A 32 31.30 17.38 14.33
N ILE A 33 30.50 16.32 14.23
CA ILE A 33 29.65 15.83 15.32
C ILE A 33 30.40 14.79 16.16
N PRO A 34 30.37 14.85 17.50
CA PRO A 34 30.91 13.78 18.33
C PRO A 34 30.19 12.45 18.06
N GLU A 35 30.93 11.33 18.08
CA GLU A 35 30.33 9.99 17.89
C GLU A 35 29.19 9.72 18.88
N ASP A 36 29.35 10.12 20.15
CA ASP A 36 28.32 9.95 21.18
C ASP A 36 27.01 10.68 20.83
N ASP A 37 27.09 11.85 20.20
CA ASP A 37 25.91 12.60 19.77
C ASP A 37 25.25 11.94 18.55
N ALA A 38 26.04 11.45 17.60
CA ALA A 38 25.53 10.68 16.46
C ALA A 38 24.81 9.39 16.92
N ARG A 39 25.40 8.67 17.90
CA ARG A 39 24.78 7.51 18.56
C ARG A 39 23.51 7.89 19.30
N LEU A 40 23.48 9.04 19.98
CA LEU A 40 22.28 9.49 20.69
C LEU A 40 21.13 9.81 19.72
N ILE A 41 21.42 10.45 18.57
CA ILE A 41 20.44 10.67 17.50
C ILE A 41 19.90 9.33 16.98
N ALA A 42 20.79 8.39 16.66
CA ALA A 42 20.42 7.05 16.20
C ALA A 42 19.54 6.30 17.22
N ARG A 43 19.85 6.43 18.51
CA ARG A 43 19.07 5.84 19.60
C ARG A 43 17.65 6.41 19.68
N GLU A 44 17.46 7.72 19.48
CA GLU A 44 16.12 8.32 19.49
C GLU A 44 15.27 7.83 18.31
N TYR A 45 15.86 7.64 17.13
CA TYR A 45 15.18 6.97 16.01
C TYR A 45 14.77 5.54 16.37
N ALA A 46 15.69 4.74 16.93
CA ALA A 46 15.42 3.37 17.30
C ALA A 46 14.33 3.25 18.39
N LYS A 47 14.32 4.16 19.37
CA LYS A 47 13.25 4.25 20.38
C LYS A 47 11.89 4.56 19.75
N ALA A 48 11.83 5.53 18.85
CA ALA A 48 10.59 5.89 18.16
C ALA A 48 10.04 4.70 17.37
N LEU A 49 10.91 3.96 16.67
CA LEU A 49 10.53 2.74 15.95
C LEU A 49 9.97 1.66 16.90
N VAL A 50 10.68 1.32 17.98
CA VAL A 50 10.22 0.29 18.93
C VAL A 50 8.95 0.72 19.67
N GLU A 51 8.75 2.02 19.89
CA GLU A 51 7.51 2.56 20.45
C GLU A 51 6.31 2.26 19.55
N VAL A 52 6.38 2.60 18.26
CA VAL A 52 5.27 2.40 17.33
C VAL A 52 5.02 0.93 17.01
N MET A 53 6.04 0.07 17.13
CA MET A 53 5.90 -1.38 17.01
C MET A 53 5.13 -2.01 18.19
N ARG A 54 5.07 -1.33 19.35
CA ARG A 54 4.39 -1.83 20.55
C ARG A 54 3.00 -1.24 20.75
N GLY A 55 2.62 -0.25 19.96
CA GLY A 55 1.33 0.42 20.09
C GLY A 55 1.31 1.83 19.49
N PRO A 56 0.18 2.54 19.65
CA PRO A 56 0.03 3.91 19.17
C PRO A 56 1.13 4.86 19.63
N ALA A 57 1.56 5.76 18.73
CA ALA A 57 2.61 6.74 19.01
C ALA A 57 2.18 7.70 20.14
N LYS A 58 3.01 7.83 21.17
CA LYS A 58 2.78 8.70 22.34
C LYS A 58 3.79 9.82 22.43
N SER A 59 5.06 9.53 22.18
CA SER A 59 6.15 10.52 22.24
C SER A 59 6.06 11.52 21.09
N THR A 60 6.53 12.73 21.34
CA THR A 60 6.58 13.79 20.32
C THR A 60 7.44 13.37 19.13
N VAL A 61 8.53 12.63 19.38
CA VAL A 61 9.42 12.13 18.33
C VAL A 61 8.73 11.08 17.47
N ALA A 62 8.11 10.06 18.08
CA ALA A 62 7.39 9.04 17.31
C ALA A 62 6.27 9.65 16.45
N LYS A 63 5.47 10.56 17.02
CA LYS A 63 4.36 11.21 16.30
C LYS A 63 4.82 12.05 15.11
N GLU A 64 5.92 12.78 15.24
CA GLU A 64 6.44 13.61 14.14
C GLU A 64 7.05 12.74 13.01
N LEU A 65 7.63 11.59 13.36
CA LEU A 65 8.27 10.70 12.40
C LEU A 65 7.29 9.77 11.67
N MET A 66 6.09 9.56 12.21
CA MET A 66 5.05 8.77 11.57
C MET A 66 4.52 9.44 10.30
N MET A 67 4.44 8.69 9.21
CA MET A 67 3.86 9.15 7.95
C MET A 67 2.43 8.66 7.72
N ALA A 68 1.98 7.67 8.49
CA ALA A 68 0.68 7.03 8.41
C ALA A 68 0.02 7.01 9.79
N ASP A 69 -1.22 6.53 9.85
CA ASP A 69 -1.92 6.25 11.11
C ASP A 69 -1.23 5.13 11.91
N ASP A 70 -1.62 4.98 13.18
CA ASP A 70 -1.11 3.93 14.06
C ASP A 70 -1.39 2.52 13.47
N LEU A 71 -0.46 1.60 13.72
CA LEU A 71 -0.65 0.19 13.36
C LEU A 71 -1.89 -0.39 14.06
N ASP A 72 -2.66 -1.20 13.34
CA ASP A 72 -3.76 -1.96 13.93
C ASP A 72 -3.24 -3.20 14.65
N PHE A 73 -3.39 -3.21 15.98
CA PHE A 73 -3.02 -4.34 16.85
C PHE A 73 -4.24 -5.21 17.23
N SER A 74 -5.33 -5.15 16.45
CA SER A 74 -6.52 -6.01 16.65
C SER A 74 -6.22 -7.51 16.43
N ILE A 75 -5.14 -7.82 15.71
CA ILE A 75 -4.64 -9.16 15.42
C ILE A 75 -3.26 -9.33 16.09
N PRO A 76 -2.97 -10.48 16.72
CA PRO A 76 -1.64 -10.73 17.29
C PRO A 76 -0.56 -10.76 16.19
N ILE A 77 0.60 -10.18 16.49
CA ILE A 77 1.78 -10.23 15.62
C ILE A 77 2.56 -11.50 15.96
N ASP A 78 2.75 -12.37 14.96
CA ASP A 78 3.50 -13.62 15.12
C ASP A 78 5.02 -13.39 15.09
N GLU A 79 5.51 -12.58 14.14
CA GLU A 79 6.93 -12.34 13.90
C GLU A 79 7.19 -10.91 13.42
N VAL A 80 8.41 -10.43 13.61
CA VAL A 80 8.88 -9.13 13.14
C VAL A 80 10.09 -9.33 12.23
N SER A 81 10.15 -8.60 11.11
CA SER A 81 11.34 -8.53 10.27
C SER A 81 11.67 -7.09 9.90
N PHE A 82 12.93 -6.82 9.59
CA PHE A 82 13.40 -5.51 9.14
C PHE A 82 13.88 -5.58 7.69
N SER A 83 13.63 -4.52 6.93
CA SER A 83 14.13 -4.39 5.55
C SER A 83 14.62 -2.97 5.27
N GLY A 84 15.33 -2.79 4.16
CA GLY A 84 15.99 -1.55 3.74
C GLY A 84 17.51 -1.57 3.98
N GLY A 85 18.19 -0.46 3.67
CA GLY A 85 19.66 -0.38 3.78
C GLY A 85 20.18 -0.59 5.21
N VAL A 86 19.43 -0.13 6.21
CA VAL A 86 19.79 -0.33 7.63
C VAL A 86 19.62 -1.80 8.06
N ALA A 87 18.73 -2.55 7.40
CA ALA A 87 18.50 -3.95 7.75
C ALA A 87 19.70 -4.86 7.46
N GLU A 88 20.48 -4.60 6.40
CA GLU A 88 21.72 -5.36 6.13
C GLU A 88 22.68 -5.27 7.31
N MET A 89 22.95 -4.05 7.79
CA MET A 89 23.77 -3.81 8.97
C MET A 89 23.13 -4.41 10.24
N PHE A 90 21.80 -4.33 10.37
CA PHE A 90 21.06 -4.93 11.49
C PHE A 90 21.24 -6.45 11.58
N TYR A 91 21.25 -7.16 10.46
CA TYR A 91 21.47 -8.62 10.40
C TYR A 91 22.96 -9.01 10.23
N GLY A 92 23.90 -8.08 10.46
CA GLY A 92 25.32 -8.39 10.56
C GLY A 92 26.14 -8.17 9.28
N GLY A 93 25.60 -7.47 8.29
CA GLY A 93 26.37 -6.97 7.16
C GLY A 93 27.43 -5.94 7.58
N GLU A 94 28.57 -5.96 6.89
CA GLU A 94 29.71 -5.06 7.13
C GLU A 94 29.68 -3.79 6.26
N GLU A 95 28.51 -3.47 5.70
CA GLU A 95 28.35 -2.31 4.82
C GLU A 95 28.56 -1.00 5.60
N HIS A 96 29.27 -0.07 4.96
CA HIS A 96 29.52 1.26 5.49
C HIS A 96 29.11 2.29 4.44
N PHE A 97 28.32 3.24 4.90
CA PHE A 97 27.83 4.37 4.13
C PHE A 97 28.18 5.64 4.90
N ASP A 98 28.27 6.76 4.20
CA ASP A 98 28.53 8.08 4.80
C ASP A 98 27.26 8.59 5.52
N ASP A 99 26.71 7.82 6.46
CA ASP A 99 25.55 8.18 7.27
C ASP A 99 25.54 7.50 8.65
N ILE A 100 24.53 7.79 9.45
CA ILE A 100 24.37 7.20 10.79
C ILE A 100 23.78 5.78 10.79
N GLY A 101 23.58 5.15 9.63
CA GLY A 101 22.84 3.90 9.46
C GLY A 101 23.41 2.76 10.29
N LYS A 102 24.75 2.68 10.42
CA LYS A 102 25.41 1.68 11.28
C LYS A 102 25.01 1.85 12.76
N TYR A 103 25.05 3.08 13.27
CA TYR A 103 24.65 3.38 14.64
C TYR A 103 23.18 3.09 14.87
N LEU A 104 22.34 3.40 13.88
CA LEU A 104 20.91 3.09 13.94
C LEU A 104 20.67 1.58 13.99
N ALA A 105 21.35 0.80 13.16
CA ALA A 105 21.26 -0.67 13.19
C ALA A 105 21.69 -1.26 14.54
N GLU A 106 22.78 -0.76 15.14
CA GLU A 106 23.28 -1.19 16.45
C GLU A 106 22.25 -0.89 17.56
N GLU A 107 21.71 0.33 17.59
CA GLU A 107 20.72 0.76 18.59
C GLU A 107 19.37 0.03 18.40
N MET A 108 18.94 -0.19 17.16
CA MET A 108 17.78 -1.03 16.85
C MET A 108 17.98 -2.45 17.40
N ARG A 109 19.12 -3.10 17.10
CA ARG A 109 19.41 -4.45 17.56
C ARG A 109 19.41 -4.55 19.08
N ALA A 110 19.89 -3.54 19.79
CA ALA A 110 19.87 -3.50 21.23
C ALA A 110 18.43 -3.40 21.80
N LEU A 111 17.58 -2.55 21.22
CA LEU A 111 16.24 -2.30 21.75
C LEU A 111 15.22 -3.39 21.38
N VAL A 112 15.38 -4.06 20.24
CA VAL A 112 14.43 -5.09 19.78
C VAL A 112 14.59 -6.42 20.53
N GLN A 113 15.68 -6.61 21.28
CA GLN A 113 15.82 -7.76 22.18
C GLN A 113 14.74 -7.80 23.26
N ASP A 114 14.12 -6.66 23.56
CA ASP A 114 13.03 -6.54 24.51
C ASP A 114 11.64 -6.70 23.87
N LEU A 115 11.53 -7.07 22.59
CA LEU A 115 10.24 -7.37 21.96
C LEU A 115 9.73 -8.74 22.37
N ASP A 116 8.40 -8.87 22.47
CA ASP A 116 7.75 -10.16 22.79
C ASP A 116 7.78 -11.11 21.58
N GLN A 117 7.83 -10.55 20.37
CA GLN A 117 7.81 -11.30 19.10
C GLN A 117 9.24 -11.67 18.66
N PRO A 118 9.42 -12.86 18.05
CA PRO A 118 10.67 -13.23 17.42
C PRO A 118 11.00 -12.27 16.27
N VAL A 119 12.25 -11.82 16.23
CA VAL A 119 12.80 -11.12 15.07
C VAL A 119 13.37 -12.15 14.10
N VAL A 120 12.82 -12.21 12.89
CA VAL A 120 13.25 -13.13 11.82
C VAL A 120 14.04 -12.39 10.76
N GLU A 121 15.05 -13.05 10.20
CA GLU A 121 15.87 -12.51 9.10
C GLU A 121 15.23 -12.90 7.76
N PRO A 122 14.80 -11.91 6.94
CA PRO A 122 14.26 -12.21 5.62
C PRO A 122 15.38 -12.61 4.65
N GLU A 123 15.05 -13.41 3.63
CA GLU A 123 16.00 -13.81 2.59
C GLU A 123 16.59 -12.62 1.82
N ASN A 124 15.77 -11.57 1.60
CA ASN A 124 16.17 -10.33 0.95
C ASN A 124 15.99 -9.15 1.92
N LYS A 125 17.07 -8.48 2.33
CA LYS A 125 17.03 -7.41 3.36
C LYS A 125 17.03 -6.02 2.73
N ILE A 126 17.87 -5.75 1.73
CA ILE A 126 17.75 -4.55 0.88
C ILE A 126 16.64 -4.72 -0.14
N ARG A 127 15.91 -3.62 -0.38
CA ARG A 127 14.86 -3.56 -1.40
C ARG A 127 13.80 -4.64 -1.17
N ALA A 128 13.43 -5.06 0.04
CA ALA A 128 12.26 -5.96 0.18
C ALA A 128 10.99 -5.34 -0.45
N THR A 129 10.88 -4.01 -0.43
CA THR A 129 9.86 -3.22 -1.12
C THR A 129 10.07 -3.03 -2.63
N VAL A 130 11.26 -3.34 -3.18
CA VAL A 130 11.66 -3.09 -4.59
C VAL A 130 12.12 -4.36 -5.36
N ILE A 131 12.57 -5.38 -4.63
CA ILE A 131 12.66 -6.82 -4.91
C ILE A 131 11.51 -7.50 -4.12
N GLY A 132 10.37 -6.83 -3.94
CA GLY A 132 9.21 -7.32 -4.69
C GLY A 132 9.59 -7.73 -6.10
N ALA A 133 10.15 -8.94 -6.29
CA ALA A 133 10.23 -9.53 -7.62
C ALA A 133 8.80 -9.50 -8.14
N GLY A 134 8.48 -8.60 -9.06
CA GLY A 134 7.14 -8.49 -9.61
C GLY A 134 6.77 -9.86 -10.15
N ALA A 135 5.88 -10.59 -9.48
CA ALA A 135 5.26 -11.74 -10.13
C ALA A 135 4.32 -11.13 -11.16
N PHE A 136 4.66 -11.35 -12.42
CA PHE A 136 3.79 -11.04 -13.52
C PHE A 136 3.06 -12.33 -13.86
N SER A 137 1.79 -12.42 -13.46
CA SER A 137 0.93 -13.50 -13.95
C SER A 137 0.08 -12.97 -15.10
N LEU A 138 -0.04 -13.79 -16.14
CA LEU A 138 -1.00 -13.54 -17.20
C LEU A 138 -2.31 -14.22 -16.80
N SER A 139 -3.37 -13.43 -16.72
CA SER A 139 -4.72 -13.87 -16.49
C SER A 139 -5.61 -13.47 -17.68
N ILE A 140 -6.80 -14.06 -17.71
CA ILE A 140 -7.85 -13.69 -18.65
C ILE A 140 -9.12 -13.49 -17.84
N SER A 141 -9.82 -12.38 -18.07
CA SER A 141 -11.12 -12.17 -17.43
C SER A 141 -12.12 -13.22 -17.91
N GLY A 142 -13.26 -13.28 -17.22
CA GLY A 142 -14.46 -13.93 -17.71
C GLY A 142 -14.93 -13.37 -19.06
N SER A 143 -15.87 -14.08 -19.69
CA SER A 143 -16.50 -13.65 -20.96
C SER A 143 -17.71 -12.72 -20.75
N THR A 144 -18.08 -12.52 -19.50
CA THR A 144 -19.27 -11.82 -19.01
C THR A 144 -18.89 -10.47 -18.42
N THR A 145 -18.03 -9.74 -19.12
CA THR A 145 -17.61 -8.39 -18.74
C THR A 145 -18.59 -7.31 -19.21
N PHE A 146 -18.46 -6.11 -18.64
CA PHE A 146 -19.11 -4.89 -19.11
C PHE A 146 -18.05 -3.83 -19.40
N TYR A 147 -18.17 -3.11 -20.51
CA TYR A 147 -17.33 -1.95 -20.77
C TYR A 147 -18.07 -0.94 -21.64
N ASP A 148 -17.85 0.33 -21.39
CA ASP A 148 -18.31 1.40 -22.29
C ASP A 148 -17.39 1.49 -23.52
N GLU A 149 -17.97 1.62 -24.72
CA GLU A 149 -17.23 1.62 -26.00
C GLU A 149 -16.23 2.78 -26.15
N ASN A 150 -16.37 3.83 -25.32
CA ASN A 150 -15.53 5.03 -25.38
C ASN A 150 -14.24 4.90 -24.55
N ILE A 151 -14.03 3.77 -23.88
CA ILE A 151 -12.83 3.51 -23.08
C ILE A 151 -11.66 3.21 -24.01
N ASP A 152 -10.60 4.00 -23.90
CA ASP A 152 -9.36 3.77 -24.66
C ASP A 152 -8.57 2.61 -24.03
N LEU A 153 -8.26 1.59 -24.83
CA LEU A 153 -7.59 0.36 -24.41
C LEU A 153 -6.43 0.06 -25.39
N PRO A 154 -5.30 -0.48 -24.93
CA PRO A 154 -5.02 -1.00 -23.58
C PRO A 154 -4.76 0.09 -22.52
N ILE A 155 -4.88 -0.27 -21.24
CA ILE A 155 -4.56 0.60 -20.10
C ILE A 155 -3.59 -0.13 -19.18
N ASP A 156 -2.48 0.52 -18.84
CA ASP A 156 -1.38 -0.10 -18.08
C ASP A 156 -1.20 0.55 -16.71
N ASN A 157 -0.64 -0.21 -15.78
CA ASN A 157 -0.24 0.19 -14.42
C ASN A 157 -1.40 0.73 -13.56
N ILE A 158 -2.56 0.08 -13.61
CA ILE A 158 -3.69 0.43 -12.75
C ILE A 158 -3.49 -0.17 -11.35
N PRO A 159 -3.37 0.63 -10.27
CA PRO A 159 -3.33 0.12 -8.91
C PRO A 159 -4.66 -0.54 -8.53
N VAL A 160 -4.57 -1.68 -7.84
CA VAL A 160 -5.72 -2.42 -7.32
C VAL A 160 -5.98 -2.00 -5.89
N LEU A 161 -7.19 -1.50 -5.64
CA LEU A 161 -7.70 -1.13 -4.32
C LEU A 161 -8.71 -2.18 -3.87
N PRO A 162 -8.37 -3.06 -2.91
CA PRO A 162 -9.32 -4.00 -2.34
C PRO A 162 -10.42 -3.25 -1.58
N VAL A 163 -11.66 -3.69 -1.76
CA VAL A 163 -12.83 -3.20 -1.05
C VAL A 163 -13.35 -4.33 -0.18
N HIS A 164 -13.13 -4.25 1.14
CA HIS A 164 -13.46 -5.32 2.07
C HIS A 164 -14.92 -5.24 2.50
N LEU A 165 -15.79 -5.88 1.73
CA LEU A 165 -17.24 -5.92 2.00
C LEU A 165 -17.73 -7.36 2.07
N LYS A 166 -18.09 -7.78 3.28
CA LYS A 166 -18.78 -9.06 3.48
C LYS A 166 -20.26 -8.91 3.12
N ASN A 167 -20.80 -9.92 2.45
CA ASN A 167 -22.17 -9.87 1.94
C ASN A 167 -23.23 -9.72 3.05
N GLU A 168 -23.02 -10.34 4.21
CA GLU A 168 -23.93 -10.23 5.35
C GLU A 168 -23.98 -8.81 5.93
N GLU A 169 -22.92 -8.04 5.74
CA GLU A 169 -22.71 -6.70 6.33
C GLU A 169 -22.99 -5.57 5.34
N PHE A 170 -23.40 -5.89 4.11
CA PHE A 170 -23.61 -4.88 3.07
C PHE A 170 -24.65 -3.82 3.49
N ASN A 171 -24.17 -2.60 3.66
CA ASN A 171 -24.94 -1.38 3.90
C ASN A 171 -24.38 -0.28 2.99
N PRO A 172 -25.21 0.50 2.26
CA PRO A 172 -24.76 1.61 1.43
C PRO A 172 -23.82 2.62 2.11
N ASP A 173 -24.01 2.89 3.41
CA ASP A 173 -23.14 3.85 4.10
C ASP A 173 -21.77 3.23 4.42
N LEU A 174 -21.74 1.97 4.87
CA LEU A 174 -20.49 1.22 5.05
C LEU A 174 -19.73 1.03 3.73
N PHE A 175 -20.46 0.85 2.63
CA PHE A 175 -19.88 0.77 1.29
C PHE A 175 -19.09 2.03 0.92
N VAL A 176 -19.68 3.20 1.18
CA VAL A 176 -19.04 4.50 0.92
C VAL A 176 -17.83 4.69 1.82
N GLU A 177 -17.95 4.34 3.11
CA GLU A 177 -16.84 4.40 4.06
C GLU A 177 -15.67 3.51 3.64
N GLU A 178 -15.96 2.28 3.18
CA GLU A 178 -14.94 1.32 2.77
C GLU A 178 -14.22 1.75 1.49
N ILE A 179 -14.94 2.30 0.50
CA ILE A 179 -14.30 2.88 -0.69
C ILE A 179 -13.39 4.04 -0.29
N ASN A 180 -13.88 4.98 0.52
CA ASN A 180 -13.07 6.10 0.99
C ASN A 180 -11.82 5.63 1.75
N ARG A 181 -11.97 4.59 2.59
CA ARG A 181 -10.85 3.97 3.30
C ARG A 181 -9.84 3.37 2.33
N ALA A 182 -10.29 2.69 1.27
CA ALA A 182 -9.40 2.13 0.26
C ALA A 182 -8.59 3.22 -0.45
N PHE A 183 -9.22 4.33 -0.88
CA PHE A 183 -8.49 5.46 -1.47
C PHE A 183 -7.45 6.04 -0.51
N THR A 184 -7.82 6.30 0.74
CA THR A 184 -6.89 6.81 1.77
C THR A 184 -5.73 5.84 2.05
N THR A 185 -6.02 4.55 2.16
CA THR A 185 -5.01 3.52 2.50
C THR A 185 -3.93 3.40 1.43
N PHE A 186 -4.31 3.59 0.17
CA PHE A 186 -3.41 3.47 -0.98
C PHE A 186 -2.89 4.82 -1.49
N ASP A 187 -3.14 5.91 -0.76
CA ASP A 187 -2.72 7.28 -1.11
C ASP A 187 -3.17 7.71 -2.53
N MET A 188 -4.43 7.44 -2.85
CA MET A 188 -5.06 7.75 -4.14
C MET A 188 -6.12 8.84 -3.99
N ILE A 189 -6.28 9.65 -5.03
CA ILE A 189 -7.23 10.78 -5.07
C ILE A 189 -8.44 10.43 -5.94
N GLU A 190 -9.61 10.29 -5.31
CA GLU A 190 -10.87 9.99 -5.99
C GLU A 190 -11.22 11.04 -7.05
N GLY A 191 -11.39 10.59 -8.30
CA GLY A 191 -11.71 11.43 -9.46
C GLY A 191 -10.51 12.05 -10.17
N GLU A 192 -9.30 11.90 -9.64
CA GLU A 192 -8.05 12.28 -10.31
C GLU A 192 -7.26 11.03 -10.74
N ASP A 193 -7.07 10.08 -9.82
CA ASP A 193 -6.35 8.83 -10.08
C ASP A 193 -7.29 7.75 -10.65
N ILE A 194 -6.77 6.96 -11.60
CA ILE A 194 -7.47 5.79 -12.14
C ILE A 194 -7.06 4.56 -11.34
N VAL A 195 -8.03 3.90 -10.73
CA VAL A 195 -7.83 2.73 -9.85
C VAL A 195 -8.76 1.59 -10.25
N ALA A 196 -8.40 0.36 -9.90
CA ALA A 196 -9.27 -0.81 -10.00
C ALA A 196 -9.80 -1.18 -8.61
N LEU A 197 -11.10 -1.01 -8.38
CA LEU A 197 -11.76 -1.45 -7.15
C LEU A 197 -12.01 -2.95 -7.22
N TYR A 198 -11.34 -3.72 -6.35
CA TYR A 198 -11.41 -5.17 -6.33
C TYR A 198 -12.30 -5.69 -5.20
N PHE A 199 -13.27 -6.52 -5.56
CA PHE A 199 -14.21 -7.16 -4.64
C PHE A 199 -13.96 -8.66 -4.63
N LYS A 200 -13.30 -9.14 -3.57
CA LYS A 200 -12.97 -10.56 -3.37
C LYS A 200 -14.20 -11.39 -3.02
N ASP A 201 -15.05 -10.88 -2.13
CA ASP A 201 -16.21 -11.59 -1.59
C ASP A 201 -17.50 -11.36 -2.40
N PRO A 202 -18.27 -12.41 -2.74
CA PRO A 202 -19.42 -12.31 -3.62
C PRO A 202 -20.55 -11.49 -3.00
N ILE A 203 -21.04 -10.52 -3.77
CA ILE A 203 -22.24 -9.77 -3.42
C ILE A 203 -23.44 -10.60 -3.87
N LEU A 204 -23.77 -11.61 -3.07
CA LEU A 204 -24.85 -12.54 -3.38
C LEU A 204 -26.18 -11.79 -3.20
N HIS A 205 -26.81 -11.45 -4.33
CA HIS A 205 -28.26 -11.37 -4.63
C HIS A 205 -28.54 -10.25 -5.64
N ALA A 206 -29.15 -10.58 -6.79
CA ALA A 206 -29.48 -9.62 -7.85
C ALA A 206 -30.35 -8.43 -7.38
N ASP A 207 -31.19 -8.65 -6.36
CA ASP A 207 -32.00 -7.59 -5.74
C ASP A 207 -31.16 -6.47 -5.12
N ARG A 208 -29.87 -6.73 -4.83
CA ARG A 208 -28.93 -5.76 -4.27
C ARG A 208 -28.14 -5.00 -5.32
N PHE A 209 -28.18 -5.35 -6.61
CA PHE A 209 -27.40 -4.66 -7.65
C PHE A 209 -27.79 -3.20 -7.81
N LYS A 210 -29.08 -2.88 -7.66
CA LYS A 210 -29.54 -1.49 -7.68
C LYS A 210 -29.00 -0.70 -6.49
N ILE A 211 -28.98 -1.33 -5.32
CA ILE A 211 -28.47 -0.72 -4.09
C ILE A 211 -26.96 -0.49 -4.21
N PHE A 212 -26.23 -1.49 -4.71
CA PHE A 212 -24.80 -1.37 -5.02
C PHE A 212 -24.53 -0.23 -6.00
N ALA A 213 -25.26 -0.18 -7.13
CA ALA A 213 -25.09 0.85 -8.14
C ALA A 213 -25.25 2.26 -7.56
N LYS A 214 -26.28 2.47 -6.73
CA LYS A 214 -26.50 3.75 -6.05
C LYS A 214 -25.45 4.08 -4.99
N ALA A 215 -24.97 3.08 -4.26
CA ALA A 215 -23.89 3.27 -3.30
C ALA A 215 -22.57 3.62 -3.99
N LEU A 216 -22.25 2.98 -5.12
CA LEU A 216 -21.08 3.28 -5.95
C LEU A 216 -21.11 4.71 -6.49
N GLU A 217 -22.25 5.14 -7.05
CA GLU A 217 -22.42 6.52 -7.52
C GLU A 217 -22.24 7.54 -6.39
N LYS A 218 -22.70 7.23 -5.16
CA LYS A 218 -22.51 8.07 -3.98
C LYS A 218 -21.05 8.07 -3.49
N ALA A 219 -20.34 6.96 -3.64
CA ALA A 219 -18.95 6.79 -3.18
C ALA A 219 -17.92 7.42 -4.11
N LEU A 220 -18.24 7.60 -5.40
CA LEU A 220 -17.32 8.12 -6.42
C LEU A 220 -17.80 9.44 -7.05
N PRO A 221 -18.12 10.48 -6.25
CA PRO A 221 -18.75 11.69 -6.77
C PRO A 221 -17.86 12.45 -7.77
N ASN A 222 -16.54 12.49 -7.58
CA ASN A 222 -15.65 13.23 -8.47
C ASN A 222 -15.41 12.45 -9.76
N SER A 223 -15.28 11.12 -9.70
CA SER A 223 -15.12 10.26 -10.87
C SER A 223 -16.36 10.32 -11.77
N VAL A 224 -17.55 10.38 -11.17
CA VAL A 224 -18.80 10.63 -11.88
C VAL A 224 -18.80 12.02 -12.54
N ALA A 225 -18.47 13.08 -11.78
CA ALA A 225 -18.49 14.45 -12.29
C ALA A 225 -17.45 14.71 -13.40
N ASN A 226 -16.24 14.19 -13.22
CA ASN A 226 -15.10 14.36 -14.12
C ASN A 226 -15.10 13.36 -15.28
N LYS A 227 -15.97 12.33 -15.22
CA LYS A 227 -15.98 11.18 -16.13
C LYS A 227 -14.67 10.40 -16.12
N THR A 228 -13.98 10.38 -14.98
CA THR A 228 -12.79 9.57 -14.74
C THR A 228 -13.17 8.10 -14.81
N LEU A 229 -12.34 7.26 -15.44
CA LEU A 229 -12.63 5.85 -15.62
C LEU A 229 -12.80 5.12 -14.27
N ILE A 230 -13.92 4.41 -14.12
CA ILE A 230 -14.24 3.55 -12.98
C ILE A 230 -14.02 2.11 -13.41
N ILE A 231 -13.07 1.42 -12.78
CA ILE A 231 -12.76 0.02 -13.03
C ILE A 231 -13.21 -0.80 -11.83
N LEU A 232 -14.12 -1.75 -12.04
CA LEU A 232 -14.55 -2.71 -11.03
C LEU A 232 -14.03 -4.09 -11.42
N VAL A 233 -13.36 -4.76 -10.48
CA VAL A 233 -12.83 -6.11 -10.68
C VAL A 233 -13.42 -7.05 -9.64
N PHE A 234 -13.83 -8.22 -10.10
CA PHE A 234 -14.54 -9.19 -9.29
C PHE A 234 -13.87 -10.57 -9.38
N GLY A 235 -13.79 -11.28 -8.26
CA GLY A 235 -13.27 -12.65 -8.22
C GLY A 235 -14.21 -13.70 -8.83
N TYR A 236 -15.32 -13.28 -9.46
CA TYR A 236 -16.52 -14.09 -9.60
C TYR A 236 -17.39 -13.57 -10.77
N ASP A 237 -18.25 -14.39 -11.41
CA ASP A 237 -19.02 -14.08 -12.65
C ASP A 237 -20.34 -13.27 -12.44
N PHE A 238 -20.30 -11.93 -12.59
CA PHE A 238 -21.48 -11.03 -12.57
C PHE A 238 -21.24 -9.69 -13.27
N ALA A 239 -20.04 -9.42 -13.79
CA ALA A 239 -19.61 -8.07 -14.16
C ALA A 239 -20.56 -7.44 -15.18
N LYS A 240 -21.04 -8.22 -16.14
CA LYS A 240 -22.02 -7.78 -17.15
C LYS A 240 -23.34 -7.34 -16.56
N MET A 241 -23.93 -8.14 -15.67
CA MET A 241 -25.24 -7.84 -15.09
C MET A 241 -25.17 -6.62 -14.19
N LEU A 242 -24.11 -6.52 -13.38
CA LEU A 242 -23.89 -5.38 -12.51
C LEU A 242 -23.57 -4.12 -13.30
N GLY A 243 -22.72 -4.21 -14.32
CA GLY A 243 -22.38 -3.07 -15.20
C GLY A 243 -23.60 -2.52 -15.95
N ILE A 244 -24.48 -3.39 -16.47
CA ILE A 244 -25.77 -2.97 -17.03
C ILE A 244 -26.63 -2.27 -15.98
N THR A 245 -26.70 -2.82 -14.76
CA THR A 245 -27.50 -2.23 -13.67
C THR A 245 -26.96 -0.86 -13.27
N ILE A 246 -25.64 -0.70 -13.15
CA ILE A 246 -25.00 0.59 -12.87
C ILE A 246 -25.35 1.58 -13.97
N ARG A 247 -25.15 1.19 -15.24
CA ARG A 247 -25.48 2.05 -16.38
C ARG A 247 -26.96 2.41 -16.40
N ASP A 248 -27.88 1.52 -16.08
CA ASP A 248 -29.32 1.80 -16.20
C ASP A 248 -29.83 2.64 -15.01
N GLU A 249 -29.30 2.42 -13.81
CA GLU A 249 -29.80 3.00 -12.57
C GLU A 249 -29.04 4.27 -12.12
N THR A 250 -27.87 4.60 -12.68
CA THR A 250 -27.02 5.73 -12.23
C THR A 250 -26.71 6.72 -13.35
N SER A 251 -25.99 7.79 -13.04
CA SER A 251 -25.41 8.74 -14.00
C SER A 251 -24.06 8.29 -14.60
N ILE A 252 -23.51 7.16 -14.17
CA ILE A 252 -22.31 6.53 -14.76
C ILE A 252 -22.71 5.89 -16.08
N LYS A 253 -22.34 6.50 -17.22
CA LYS A 253 -22.82 6.09 -18.55
C LYS A 253 -21.73 5.84 -19.60
N SER A 254 -20.50 6.28 -19.36
CA SER A 254 -19.48 6.33 -20.43
C SER A 254 -18.04 6.10 -19.95
N ASN A 255 -17.88 5.68 -18.70
CA ASN A 255 -16.61 5.60 -18.00
C ASN A 255 -16.58 4.39 -17.06
N LEU A 256 -17.28 3.31 -17.39
CA LEU A 256 -17.34 2.09 -16.56
C LEU A 256 -16.76 0.87 -17.27
N LEU A 257 -15.83 0.20 -16.60
CA LEU A 257 -15.28 -1.10 -16.96
C LEU A 257 -15.51 -2.07 -15.79
N CYS A 258 -16.27 -3.14 -16.00
CA CYS A 258 -16.44 -4.21 -15.04
C CYS A 258 -15.83 -5.50 -15.59
N LEU A 259 -14.88 -6.07 -14.85
CA LEU A 259 -14.21 -7.32 -15.15
C LEU A 259 -14.50 -8.36 -14.06
N ASP A 260 -14.69 -9.61 -14.44
CA ASP A 260 -14.93 -10.73 -13.52
C ASP A 260 -13.97 -11.89 -13.73
N GLU A 261 -14.03 -12.83 -12.77
CA GLU A 261 -13.22 -14.05 -12.71
C GLU A 261 -11.71 -13.78 -12.65
N ILE A 262 -11.32 -12.64 -12.04
CA ILE A 262 -9.91 -12.28 -11.83
C ILE A 262 -9.61 -12.34 -10.33
N LEU A 263 -8.61 -13.13 -9.96
CA LEU A 263 -8.10 -13.19 -8.60
C LEU A 263 -6.96 -12.17 -8.44
N LEU A 264 -7.12 -11.26 -7.49
CA LEU A 264 -6.16 -10.22 -7.14
C LEU A 264 -5.94 -10.18 -5.63
N GLU A 265 -4.87 -9.52 -5.21
CA GLU A 265 -4.52 -9.28 -3.82
C GLU A 265 -4.30 -7.78 -3.54
N ALA A 266 -4.24 -7.41 -2.26
CA ALA A 266 -3.92 -6.05 -1.86
C ALA A 266 -2.53 -5.62 -2.36
N GLY A 267 -2.47 -4.45 -3.00
CA GLY A 267 -1.21 -3.92 -3.55
C GLY A 267 -0.76 -4.59 -4.85
N ASP A 268 -1.67 -5.23 -5.60
CA ASP A 268 -1.40 -5.59 -6.99
C ASP A 268 -1.57 -4.36 -7.91
N TRP A 269 -0.90 -4.38 -9.07
CA TRP A 269 -1.20 -3.53 -10.22
C TRP A 269 -1.66 -4.39 -11.39
N ILE A 270 -2.51 -3.86 -12.26
CA ILE A 270 -2.96 -4.57 -13.45
C ILE A 270 -2.71 -3.77 -14.74
N ASP A 271 -2.34 -4.49 -15.79
CA ASP A 271 -2.47 -4.02 -17.17
C ASP A 271 -3.68 -4.70 -17.80
N ILE A 272 -4.51 -3.92 -18.48
CA ILE A 272 -5.75 -4.34 -19.11
C ILE A 272 -5.57 -4.18 -20.62
N GLY A 273 -5.42 -5.30 -21.32
CA GLY A 273 -5.31 -5.28 -22.77
C GLY A 273 -6.67 -5.07 -23.48
N ALA A 274 -6.65 -4.90 -24.80
CA ALA A 274 -7.87 -4.80 -25.58
C ALA A 274 -8.69 -6.12 -25.56
N PRO A 275 -10.04 -6.05 -25.58
CA PRO A 275 -10.88 -7.23 -25.52
C PRO A 275 -10.66 -8.16 -26.71
N LEU A 276 -10.64 -9.47 -26.43
CA LEU A 276 -10.54 -10.49 -27.46
C LEU A 276 -11.84 -10.53 -28.28
N LYS A 277 -11.72 -10.32 -29.60
CA LYS A 277 -12.87 -10.21 -30.52
C LYS A 277 -13.84 -11.40 -30.46
N SER A 278 -13.38 -12.59 -30.10
CA SER A 278 -14.18 -13.82 -30.06
C SER A 278 -14.97 -14.01 -28.77
N THR A 279 -14.47 -13.52 -27.63
CA THR A 279 -15.00 -13.85 -26.29
C THR A 279 -15.39 -12.62 -25.49
N GLN A 280 -15.01 -11.40 -25.91
CA GLN A 280 -15.10 -10.16 -25.13
C GLN A 280 -14.34 -10.19 -23.79
N ALA A 281 -13.59 -11.25 -23.53
CA ALA A 281 -12.68 -11.34 -22.39
C ALA A 281 -11.46 -10.45 -22.59
N PHE A 282 -10.90 -9.97 -21.50
CA PHE A 282 -9.77 -9.07 -21.47
C PHE A 282 -8.50 -9.84 -21.05
N PRO A 283 -7.39 -9.72 -21.78
CA PRO A 283 -6.10 -10.19 -21.30
C PRO A 283 -5.61 -9.25 -20.18
N ILE A 284 -5.27 -9.82 -19.04
CA ILE A 284 -4.87 -9.08 -17.84
C ILE A 284 -3.45 -9.50 -17.45
N THR A 285 -2.57 -8.54 -17.23
CA THR A 285 -1.27 -8.80 -16.59
C THR A 285 -1.37 -8.33 -15.15
N VAL A 286 -1.27 -9.24 -14.18
CA VAL A 286 -1.23 -8.90 -12.76
C VAL A 286 0.22 -8.74 -12.35
N LYS A 287 0.55 -7.61 -11.77
CA LYS A 287 1.87 -7.23 -11.26
C LYS A 287 1.78 -7.20 -9.75
N SER A 288 2.19 -8.29 -9.10
CA SER A 288 2.15 -8.38 -7.64
C SER A 288 3.49 -7.99 -7.03
N LEU A 289 3.46 -7.27 -5.92
CA LEU A 289 4.59 -7.20 -5.02
C LEU A 289 4.70 -8.54 -4.27
N VAL A 290 5.74 -9.30 -4.58
CA VAL A 290 5.99 -10.61 -3.97
C VAL A 290 6.99 -10.46 -2.84
N PHE A 291 6.54 -10.73 -1.61
CA PHE A 291 7.43 -10.80 -0.45
C PHE A 291 7.90 -12.24 -0.17
N ASN A 292 7.44 -13.24 -0.92
CA ASN A 292 7.85 -14.65 -0.80
C ASN A 292 7.57 -15.45 -2.10
N GLU A 293 8.50 -16.30 -2.57
CA GLU A 293 8.49 -16.93 -3.92
C GLU A 293 7.27 -17.83 -4.23
N ASN A 294 6.45 -18.21 -3.24
CA ASN A 294 5.26 -19.04 -3.41
C ASN A 294 3.99 -18.33 -2.89
N LYS A 295 3.42 -17.43 -3.69
CA LYS A 295 2.09 -16.84 -3.41
C LYS A 295 1.01 -17.80 -3.92
N GLU A 296 0.38 -18.55 -3.03
CA GLU A 296 -0.88 -19.24 -3.34
C GLU A 296 -2.02 -18.24 -3.15
N TYR A 297 -2.83 -18.02 -4.20
CA TYR A 297 -4.05 -17.24 -4.10
C TYR A 297 -5.05 -18.02 -3.24
N SER A 298 -5.47 -17.44 -2.11
CA SER A 298 -6.46 -18.05 -1.20
C SER A 298 -7.85 -17.47 -1.39
#